data_AF-A0A3D0N7U8-F1
#
_entry.id   AF-A0A3D0N7U8-F1
#
_cell.length_a   1.000
_cell.length_b   1.000
_cell.length_c   1.000
_cell.angle_alpha   90.00
_cell.angle_beta   90.00
_cell.angle_gamma   90.00
#
_symmetry.space_group_name_H-M   'P 1'
#
loop_
_entity.id
_entity.type
_entity.pdbx_description
1 polymer ?
#
loop_
_entity_poly.entity_id
_entity_poly.type
_entity_poly.pdbx_seq_one_letter_code
_entity_poly.pdbx_strand_id
1 'polypeptide(L)'
;MEANLRDAKVGGNDVQLRVTGVPLSLAVVPGYPTTAQVEMDTIITRARPVNESVHGVPARGFVIEKVTVEPGEVSVRGATSAVRDVARAVAVVDVSGINKSAPFEVRAEARDNRNVAVTGVELRPAIVTVTVEVRELNVKYVPVRPVLGNPPSGYRVSGVRADPEIVTITSDQDLTQLQSVPTLLVDISGLRGTKDYSVSLNVPSGMRVEGPAAVQVTVTTQPVGATPFSEPPSEGGSPTGGAQEEVGGEEENPASPVNQTDEPGSGEISEQGGPQSAAGGAERDRSDDGHATRVTTPPRGDGGGT
;
A
#
# COMPACT_ATOMS: atom_id res chain seq x y z
N MET A 1 -47.88 0.48 -2.35
CA MET A 1 -48.14 0.46 -3.80
C MET A 1 -47.63 -0.86 -4.33
N GLU A 2 -48.45 -1.55 -5.10
CA GLU A 2 -48.13 -2.85 -5.68
C GLU A 2 -48.32 -2.78 -7.20
N ALA A 3 -47.49 -3.51 -7.93
CA ALA A 3 -47.54 -3.65 -9.38
C ALA A 3 -47.50 -5.14 -9.72
N ASN A 4 -48.46 -5.62 -10.51
CA ASN A 4 -48.49 -7.02 -10.94
C ASN A 4 -47.72 -7.17 -12.26
N LEU A 5 -46.73 -8.05 -12.26
CA LEU A 5 -45.78 -8.27 -13.37
C LEU A 5 -45.96 -9.62 -14.07
N ARG A 6 -46.99 -10.41 -13.71
CA ARG A 6 -47.18 -11.80 -14.18
C ARG A 6 -47.36 -11.96 -15.68
N ASP A 7 -47.89 -10.93 -16.37
CA ASP A 7 -48.17 -10.96 -17.81
C ASP A 7 -47.22 -10.05 -18.63
N ALA A 8 -46.16 -9.53 -18.00
CA ALA A 8 -45.23 -8.61 -18.63
C ALA A 8 -44.39 -9.32 -19.71
N LYS A 9 -44.17 -8.65 -20.85
CA LYS A 9 -43.42 -9.20 -21.99
C LYS A 9 -41.97 -8.71 -21.96
N VAL A 10 -41.03 -9.46 -22.54
CA VAL A 10 -39.63 -9.02 -22.66
C VAL A 10 -39.57 -7.67 -23.40
N GLY A 11 -38.91 -6.67 -22.81
CA GLY A 11 -38.85 -5.28 -23.27
C GLY A 11 -39.47 -4.28 -22.28
N GLY A 12 -39.72 -3.05 -22.74
CA GLY A 12 -40.36 -2.01 -21.92
C GLY A 12 -41.85 -2.31 -21.69
N ASN A 13 -42.27 -2.32 -20.43
CA ASN A 13 -43.66 -2.50 -20.01
C ASN A 13 -44.09 -1.30 -19.16
N ASP A 14 -45.24 -0.72 -19.48
CA ASP A 14 -45.91 0.23 -18.59
C ASP A 14 -46.85 -0.55 -17.66
N VAL A 15 -46.55 -0.53 -16.36
CA VAL A 15 -47.28 -1.28 -15.35
C VAL A 15 -48.05 -0.32 -14.45
N GLN A 16 -49.34 -0.59 -14.25
CA GLN A 16 -50.17 0.23 -13.38
C GLN A 16 -49.84 -0.03 -11.91
N LEU A 17 -49.61 1.05 -11.16
CA LEU A 17 -49.39 1.04 -9.72
C LEU A 17 -50.72 1.11 -8.99
N ARG A 18 -51.02 0.10 -8.16
CA ARG A 18 -52.19 0.13 -7.27
C ARG A 18 -51.76 0.48 -5.86
N VAL A 19 -52.47 1.40 -5.22
CA VAL A 19 -52.25 1.72 -3.80
C VAL A 19 -53.09 0.76 -2.95
N THR A 20 -52.45 -0.28 -2.43
CA THR A 20 -53.06 -1.23 -1.49
C THR A 20 -52.76 -0.82 -0.04
N GLY A 21 -53.69 -1.05 0.89
CA GLY A 21 -53.48 -0.84 2.33
C GLY A 21 -53.81 0.56 2.88
N VAL A 22 -54.72 1.31 2.23
CA VAL A 22 -55.15 2.62 2.72
C VAL A 22 -56.19 2.43 3.84
N PRO A 23 -55.97 2.94 5.07
CA PRO A 23 -56.99 2.89 6.12
C PRO A 23 -58.21 3.71 5.71
N LEU A 24 -59.42 3.26 6.09
CA LEU A 24 -60.72 3.82 5.68
C LEU A 24 -60.91 5.33 5.94
N SER A 25 -60.05 5.93 6.78
CA SER A 25 -60.05 7.35 7.13
C SER A 25 -59.15 8.24 6.24
N LEU A 26 -58.43 7.67 5.27
CA LEU A 26 -57.50 8.40 4.40
C LEU A 26 -57.89 8.30 2.93
N ALA A 27 -57.95 9.45 2.25
CA ALA A 27 -58.11 9.53 0.80
C ALA A 27 -56.73 9.63 0.13
N VAL A 28 -56.51 8.82 -0.90
CA VAL A 28 -55.31 8.91 -1.74
C VAL A 28 -55.43 10.17 -2.59
N VAL A 29 -54.48 11.11 -2.43
CA VAL A 29 -54.44 12.35 -3.20
C VAL A 29 -54.00 12.06 -4.64
N PRO A 30 -54.74 12.50 -5.67
CA PRO A 30 -54.31 12.36 -7.06
C PRO A 30 -53.07 13.24 -7.31
N GLY A 31 -51.96 12.62 -7.70
CA GLY A 31 -50.65 13.29 -7.85
C GLY A 31 -49.45 12.35 -7.82
N TYR A 32 -49.66 11.08 -7.45
CA TYR A 32 -48.67 10.02 -7.54
C TYR A 32 -48.69 9.37 -8.93
N PRO A 33 -47.53 8.95 -9.47
CA PRO A 33 -47.49 8.27 -10.76
C PRO A 33 -48.36 7.02 -10.71
N THR A 34 -49.34 6.94 -11.61
CA THR A 34 -50.25 5.79 -11.75
C THR A 34 -49.63 4.65 -12.57
N THR A 35 -48.53 4.92 -13.25
CA THR A 35 -47.78 3.97 -14.07
C THR A 35 -46.29 4.01 -13.73
N ALA A 36 -45.66 2.85 -13.79
CA ALA A 36 -44.21 2.68 -13.73
C ALA A 36 -43.74 1.99 -15.00
N GLN A 37 -42.70 2.52 -15.64
CA GLN A 37 -42.01 1.79 -16.70
C GLN A 37 -41.06 0.77 -16.10
N VAL A 38 -41.20 -0.47 -16.53
CA VAL A 38 -40.41 -1.63 -16.10
C VAL A 38 -39.86 -2.31 -17.33
N GLU A 39 -38.54 -2.47 -17.40
CA GLU A 39 -37.89 -3.24 -18.45
C GLU A 39 -37.77 -4.69 -18.01
N MET A 40 -38.42 -5.59 -18.74
CA MET A 40 -38.36 -7.03 -18.52
C MET A 40 -37.28 -7.62 -19.40
N ASP A 41 -36.28 -8.25 -18.81
CA ASP A 41 -35.22 -8.93 -19.53
C ASP A 41 -35.25 -10.43 -19.21
N THR A 42 -34.81 -11.26 -20.16
CA THR A 42 -34.67 -12.69 -19.92
C THR A 42 -33.41 -12.93 -19.10
N ILE A 43 -33.50 -13.87 -18.16
CA ILE A 43 -32.33 -14.29 -17.37
C ILE A 43 -31.57 -15.33 -18.19
N ILE A 44 -30.33 -15.02 -18.53
CA ILE A 44 -29.41 -15.94 -19.19
C ILE A 44 -28.21 -16.23 -18.30
N THR A 45 -27.54 -17.35 -18.56
CA THR A 45 -26.28 -17.72 -17.92
C THR A 45 -25.20 -17.86 -18.98
N ARG A 46 -24.04 -17.24 -18.78
CA ARG A 46 -22.86 -17.40 -19.64
C ARG A 46 -21.60 -17.57 -18.81
N ALA A 47 -20.72 -18.46 -19.23
CA ALA A 47 -19.38 -18.58 -18.65
C ALA A 47 -18.52 -17.38 -19.08
N ARG A 48 -17.77 -16.83 -18.15
CA ARG A 48 -16.80 -15.75 -18.37
C ARG A 48 -15.47 -16.10 -17.71
N PRO A 49 -14.34 -15.70 -18.32
CA PRO A 49 -13.03 -15.90 -17.72
C PRO A 49 -12.88 -15.03 -16.46
N VAL A 50 -12.08 -15.53 -15.52
CA VAL A 50 -11.68 -14.82 -14.32
C VAL A 50 -10.25 -14.28 -14.52
N ASN A 51 -10.07 -13.00 -14.26
CA ASN A 51 -8.77 -12.34 -14.23
C ASN A 51 -8.43 -11.96 -12.79
N GLU A 52 -7.18 -12.19 -12.41
CA GLU A 52 -6.59 -11.67 -11.19
C GLU A 52 -6.29 -10.17 -11.32
N SER A 53 -6.47 -9.43 -10.22
CA SER A 53 -6.00 -8.06 -10.06
C SER A 53 -5.26 -7.98 -8.74
N VAL A 54 -3.94 -7.93 -8.82
CA VAL A 54 -3.07 -7.88 -7.65
C VAL A 54 -2.83 -6.43 -7.26
N HIS A 55 -3.09 -6.10 -5.99
CA HIS A 55 -2.79 -4.80 -5.40
C HIS A 55 -1.83 -4.94 -4.23
N GLY A 56 -1.01 -3.91 -4.01
CA GLY A 56 -0.02 -3.91 -2.94
C GLY A 56 1.37 -4.35 -3.36
N VAL A 57 2.30 -4.30 -2.43
CA VAL A 57 3.70 -4.71 -2.62
C VAL A 57 4.01 -5.84 -1.63
N PRO A 58 4.59 -6.97 -2.07
CA PRO A 58 5.03 -8.04 -1.19
C PRO A 58 5.97 -7.56 -0.07
N ALA A 59 6.21 -8.42 0.91
CA ALA A 59 7.21 -8.15 1.95
C ALA A 59 8.60 -7.85 1.32
N ARG A 60 9.40 -7.07 2.05
CA ARG A 60 10.78 -6.75 1.64
C ARG A 60 11.57 -8.04 1.41
N GLY A 61 12.34 -8.08 0.32
CA GLY A 61 13.06 -9.28 -0.08
C GLY A 61 12.21 -10.40 -0.68
N PHE A 62 10.91 -10.17 -0.98
CA PHE A 62 10.07 -11.14 -1.68
C PHE A 62 9.57 -10.59 -3.02
N VAL A 63 9.40 -11.49 -3.98
CA VAL A 63 8.80 -11.20 -5.29
C VAL A 63 7.70 -12.21 -5.60
N ILE A 64 6.68 -11.78 -6.33
CA ILE A 64 5.64 -12.66 -6.84
C ILE A 64 6.22 -13.45 -8.01
N GLU A 65 6.28 -14.76 -7.86
CA GLU A 65 6.76 -15.67 -8.91
C GLU A 65 5.62 -16.03 -9.86
N LYS A 66 4.45 -16.35 -9.30
CA LYS A 66 3.29 -16.78 -10.08
C LYS A 66 1.99 -16.48 -9.35
N VAL A 67 0.94 -16.19 -10.11
CA VAL A 67 -0.43 -16.10 -9.61
C VAL A 67 -1.29 -17.07 -10.40
N THR A 68 -2.06 -17.89 -9.71
CA THR A 68 -3.01 -18.82 -10.33
C THR A 68 -4.40 -18.60 -9.76
N VAL A 69 -5.42 -18.70 -10.61
CA VAL A 69 -6.82 -18.49 -10.23
C VAL A 69 -7.60 -19.77 -10.50
N GLU A 70 -8.29 -20.27 -9.48
CA GLU A 70 -9.13 -21.45 -9.58
C GLU A 70 -10.52 -21.18 -8.95
N PRO A 71 -11.61 -21.41 -9.69
CA PRO A 71 -11.68 -21.76 -11.11
C PRO A 71 -11.34 -20.57 -12.03
N GLY A 72 -10.73 -20.85 -13.19
CA GLY A 72 -10.41 -19.83 -14.21
C GLY A 72 -11.63 -19.31 -15.00
N GLU A 73 -12.80 -19.92 -14.81
CA GLU A 73 -14.06 -19.50 -15.41
C GLU A 73 -15.18 -19.51 -14.37
N VAL A 74 -16.09 -18.56 -14.48
CA VAL A 74 -17.27 -18.43 -13.60
C VAL A 74 -18.53 -18.27 -14.44
N SER A 75 -19.63 -18.87 -13.97
CA SER A 75 -20.94 -18.72 -14.59
C SER A 75 -21.57 -17.41 -14.13
N VAL A 76 -21.83 -16.51 -15.06
CA VAL A 76 -22.49 -15.24 -14.82
C VAL A 76 -23.96 -15.36 -15.23
N ARG A 77 -24.86 -15.21 -14.27
CA ARG A 77 -26.32 -15.28 -14.46
C ARG A 77 -26.93 -13.89 -14.24
N GLY A 78 -27.82 -13.44 -15.12
CA GLY A 78 -28.50 -12.16 -14.97
C GLY A 78 -29.31 -11.81 -16.21
N ALA A 79 -29.83 -10.58 -16.23
CA ALA A 79 -30.51 -10.01 -17.41
C ALA A 79 -29.62 -10.12 -18.66
N THR A 80 -30.21 -10.39 -19.82
CA THR A 80 -29.46 -10.56 -21.08
C THR A 80 -28.62 -9.32 -21.41
N SER A 81 -29.15 -8.12 -21.20
CA SER A 81 -28.42 -6.86 -21.29
C SER A 81 -27.17 -6.85 -20.39
N ALA A 82 -27.35 -7.08 -19.09
CA ALA A 82 -26.27 -7.06 -18.11
C ALA A 82 -25.19 -8.12 -18.39
N VAL A 83 -25.58 -9.37 -18.70
CA VAL A 83 -24.62 -10.47 -18.99
C VAL A 83 -23.84 -10.22 -20.30
N ARG A 84 -24.43 -9.48 -21.25
CA ARG A 84 -23.73 -9.05 -22.47
C ARG A 84 -22.70 -7.97 -22.18
N ASP A 85 -22.97 -7.07 -21.24
CA ASP A 85 -22.04 -6.03 -20.81
C ASP A 85 -20.86 -6.58 -20.00
N VAL A 86 -21.06 -7.68 -19.26
CA VAL A 86 -19.96 -8.36 -18.55
C VAL A 86 -18.95 -8.92 -19.56
N ALA A 87 -17.74 -8.36 -19.55
CA ALA A 87 -16.63 -8.86 -20.33
C ALA A 87 -15.88 -9.98 -19.60
N ARG A 88 -15.63 -9.80 -18.30
CA ARG A 88 -14.83 -10.70 -17.46
C ARG A 88 -15.19 -10.57 -15.99
N ALA A 89 -14.83 -11.58 -15.21
CA ALA A 89 -14.83 -11.49 -13.75
C ALA A 89 -13.43 -11.10 -13.26
N VAL A 90 -13.34 -10.22 -12.26
CA VAL A 90 -12.07 -9.78 -11.68
C VAL A 90 -12.00 -10.16 -10.21
N ALA A 91 -10.93 -10.84 -9.83
CA ALA A 91 -10.61 -11.27 -8.48
C ALA A 91 -9.51 -10.35 -7.93
N VAL A 92 -9.89 -9.43 -7.04
CA VAL A 92 -8.96 -8.46 -6.46
C VAL A 92 -8.31 -9.07 -5.23
N VAL A 93 -6.98 -9.19 -5.24
CA VAL A 93 -6.19 -9.70 -4.11
C VAL A 93 -5.21 -8.64 -3.64
N ASP A 94 -5.12 -8.46 -2.33
CA ASP A 94 -4.10 -7.61 -1.70
C ASP A 94 -2.91 -8.49 -1.28
N VAL A 95 -1.74 -8.19 -1.82
CA VAL A 95 -0.49 -8.91 -1.55
C VAL A 95 0.47 -8.11 -0.65
N SER A 96 -0.03 -7.04 -0.03
CA SER A 96 0.76 -6.17 0.84
C SER A 96 1.38 -6.96 2.00
N GLY A 97 2.71 -7.02 2.05
CA GLY A 97 3.44 -7.66 3.14
C GLY A 97 3.44 -9.19 3.13
N ILE A 98 3.01 -9.84 2.04
CA ILE A 98 3.10 -11.30 1.91
C ILE A 98 4.57 -11.73 1.81
N ASN A 99 4.95 -12.69 2.64
CA ASN A 99 6.26 -13.35 2.67
C ASN A 99 6.20 -14.87 2.48
N LYS A 100 5.00 -15.43 2.29
CA LYS A 100 4.77 -16.87 2.08
C LYS A 100 3.68 -17.09 1.05
N SER A 101 3.86 -18.11 0.22
CA SER A 101 2.86 -18.52 -0.75
C SER A 101 1.60 -18.97 -0.03
N ALA A 102 0.45 -18.42 -0.41
CA ALA A 102 -0.82 -18.74 0.23
C ALA A 102 -1.99 -18.62 -0.78
N PRO A 103 -3.03 -19.46 -0.63
CA PRO A 103 -4.29 -19.28 -1.33
C PRO A 103 -5.12 -18.18 -0.65
N PHE A 104 -5.69 -17.29 -1.46
CA PHE A 104 -6.61 -16.23 -1.04
C PHE A 104 -7.99 -16.48 -1.62
N GLU A 105 -8.98 -16.64 -0.75
CA GLU A 105 -10.37 -16.71 -1.15
C GLU A 105 -10.91 -15.28 -1.30
N VAL A 106 -11.20 -14.88 -2.54
CA VAL A 106 -11.68 -13.53 -2.85
C VAL A 106 -13.00 -13.59 -3.61
N ARG A 107 -13.86 -12.60 -3.37
CA ARG A 107 -15.12 -12.50 -4.09
C ARG A 107 -14.85 -11.93 -5.49
N ALA A 108 -15.30 -12.65 -6.51
CA ALA A 108 -15.17 -12.19 -7.89
C ALA A 108 -16.20 -11.10 -8.20
N GLU A 109 -15.76 -10.06 -8.91
CA GLU A 109 -16.60 -8.95 -9.38
C GLU A 109 -16.76 -9.00 -10.89
N ALA A 110 -18.00 -8.92 -11.40
CA ALA A 110 -18.21 -8.79 -12.83
C ALA A 110 -17.85 -7.38 -13.32
N ARG A 111 -17.00 -7.29 -14.35
CA ARG A 111 -16.60 -6.01 -14.95
C ARG A 111 -16.86 -5.98 -16.46
N ASP A 112 -17.20 -4.79 -16.96
CA ASP A 112 -17.35 -4.52 -18.39
C ASP A 112 -15.98 -4.32 -19.07
N ASN A 113 -16.00 -4.07 -20.38
CA ASN A 113 -14.77 -3.81 -21.16
C ASN A 113 -14.05 -2.51 -20.76
N ARG A 114 -14.69 -1.63 -19.99
CA ARG A 114 -14.13 -0.38 -19.45
C ARG A 114 -13.67 -0.53 -18.00
N ASN A 115 -13.64 -1.76 -17.47
CA ASN A 115 -13.34 -2.07 -16.06
C ASN A 115 -14.35 -1.50 -15.05
N VAL A 116 -15.57 -1.21 -15.48
CA VAL A 116 -16.64 -0.76 -14.58
C VAL A 116 -17.38 -1.97 -14.02
N ALA A 117 -17.67 -1.96 -12.72
CA ALA A 117 -18.45 -3.01 -12.08
C ALA A 117 -19.87 -3.06 -12.64
N VAL A 118 -20.30 -4.25 -13.06
CA VAL A 118 -21.66 -4.49 -13.58
C VAL A 118 -22.53 -5.01 -12.45
N THR A 119 -23.63 -4.30 -12.17
CA THR A 119 -24.63 -4.70 -11.17
C THR A 119 -25.74 -5.53 -11.79
N GLY A 120 -26.48 -6.32 -11.00
CA GLY A 120 -27.62 -7.11 -11.49
C GLY A 120 -27.22 -8.44 -12.12
N VAL A 121 -26.01 -8.93 -11.80
CA VAL A 121 -25.53 -10.25 -12.20
C VAL A 121 -25.07 -11.04 -10.96
N GLU A 122 -25.32 -12.34 -10.98
CA GLU A 122 -24.82 -13.30 -10.02
C GLU A 122 -23.67 -14.10 -10.62
N LEU A 123 -22.56 -14.21 -9.89
CA LEU A 123 -21.43 -15.06 -10.27
C LEU A 123 -21.50 -16.38 -9.49
N ARG A 124 -21.34 -17.50 -10.18
CA ARG A 124 -21.23 -18.83 -9.57
C ARG A 124 -19.99 -19.57 -10.10
N PRO A 125 -19.04 -19.95 -9.24
CA PRO A 125 -18.94 -19.56 -7.82
C PRO A 125 -18.73 -18.05 -7.65
N ALA A 126 -19.22 -17.50 -6.53
CA ALA A 126 -19.01 -16.08 -6.20
C ALA A 126 -17.63 -15.84 -5.56
N ILE A 127 -17.07 -16.88 -4.94
CA ILE A 127 -15.75 -16.89 -4.32
C ILE A 127 -14.83 -17.71 -5.21
N VAL A 128 -13.67 -17.17 -5.53
CA VAL A 128 -12.62 -17.83 -6.28
C VAL A 128 -11.35 -17.85 -5.45
N THR A 129 -10.56 -18.90 -5.64
CA THR A 129 -9.28 -19.06 -4.93
C THR A 129 -8.17 -18.54 -5.82
N VAL A 130 -7.47 -17.52 -5.35
CA VAL A 130 -6.28 -16.95 -6.00
C VAL A 130 -5.07 -17.40 -5.21
N THR A 131 -4.26 -18.30 -5.78
CA THR A 131 -3.01 -18.73 -5.17
C THR A 131 -1.89 -17.81 -5.64
N VAL A 132 -1.26 -17.13 -4.68
CA VAL A 132 -0.11 -16.27 -4.95
C VAL A 132 1.14 -17.00 -4.48
N GLU A 133 2.01 -17.34 -5.43
CA GLU A 133 3.31 -17.93 -5.17
C GLU A 133 4.34 -16.81 -5.07
N VAL A 134 5.01 -16.73 -3.92
CA VAL A 134 6.11 -15.77 -3.69
C VAL A 134 7.42 -16.51 -3.52
N ARG A 135 8.49 -15.88 -3.99
CA ARG A 135 9.86 -16.36 -3.85
C ARG A 135 10.70 -15.34 -3.09
N GLU A 136 11.58 -15.85 -2.25
CA GLU A 136 12.58 -15.04 -1.55
C GLU A 136 13.68 -14.61 -2.54
N LEU A 137 14.02 -13.32 -2.50
CA LEU A 137 15.12 -12.74 -3.26
C LEU A 137 16.43 -12.94 -2.50
N ASN A 138 17.52 -13.08 -3.25
CA ASN A 138 18.85 -13.11 -2.65
C ASN A 138 19.15 -11.73 -2.08
N VAL A 139 19.56 -11.69 -0.82
CA VAL A 139 19.94 -10.46 -0.12
C VAL A 139 21.45 -10.45 0.11
N LYS A 140 22.11 -9.35 -0.25
CA LYS A 140 23.54 -9.17 0.04
C LYS A 140 23.84 -7.74 0.49
N TYR A 141 24.68 -7.65 1.51
CA TYR A 141 25.28 -6.41 1.96
C TYR A 141 26.54 -6.15 1.15
N VAL A 142 26.59 -5.01 0.46
CA VAL A 142 27.72 -4.65 -0.39
C VAL A 142 28.16 -3.22 -0.11
N PRO A 143 29.48 -2.96 -0.07
CA PRO A 143 30.00 -1.61 0.10
C PRO A 143 29.70 -0.73 -1.12
N VAL A 144 29.43 0.55 -0.88
CA VAL A 144 29.29 1.56 -1.92
C VAL A 144 30.68 2.01 -2.38
N ARG A 145 30.89 2.08 -3.69
CA ARG A 145 32.13 2.59 -4.31
C ARG A 145 31.85 3.91 -5.04
N PRO A 146 32.17 5.06 -4.42
CA PRO A 146 32.01 6.36 -5.09
C PRO A 146 32.86 6.46 -6.35
N VAL A 147 32.25 6.92 -7.45
CA VAL A 147 32.94 7.19 -8.73
C VAL A 147 33.09 8.70 -8.86
N LEU A 148 34.33 9.19 -8.72
CA LEU A 148 34.65 10.61 -8.77
C LEU A 148 35.19 11.02 -10.14
N GLY A 149 34.85 12.24 -10.57
CA GLY A 149 35.48 12.92 -11.69
C GLY A 149 36.88 13.44 -11.35
N ASN A 150 37.47 14.21 -12.27
CA ASN A 150 38.80 14.79 -12.07
C ASN A 150 38.75 16.01 -11.12
N PRO A 151 39.68 16.12 -10.15
CA PRO A 151 39.77 17.30 -9.29
C PRO A 151 40.30 18.52 -10.08
N PRO A 152 40.07 19.75 -9.57
CA PRO A 152 40.62 20.97 -10.17
C PRO A 152 42.15 20.94 -10.17
N SER A 153 42.76 21.68 -11.10
CA SER A 153 44.21 21.84 -11.17
C SER A 153 44.78 22.37 -9.86
N GLY A 154 45.87 21.75 -9.40
CA GLY A 154 46.50 22.09 -8.11
C GLY A 154 45.80 21.53 -6.88
N TYR A 155 44.75 20.69 -7.01
CA TYR A 155 44.10 20.00 -5.90
C TYR A 155 44.15 18.46 -6.08
N ARG A 156 44.24 17.74 -4.97
CA ARG A 156 44.10 16.27 -4.89
C ARG A 156 42.96 15.91 -3.96
N VAL A 157 42.32 14.77 -4.21
CA VAL A 157 41.37 14.18 -3.26
C VAL A 157 42.14 13.66 -2.05
N SER A 158 41.80 14.14 -0.86
CA SER A 158 42.40 13.72 0.42
C SER A 158 41.52 12.70 1.15
N GLY A 159 40.22 12.68 0.89
CA GLY A 159 39.29 11.77 1.54
C GLY A 159 37.95 11.69 0.81
N VAL A 160 37.35 10.50 0.86
CA VAL A 160 36.04 10.20 0.28
C VAL A 160 35.29 9.34 1.29
N ARG A 161 34.08 9.77 1.66
CA ARG A 161 33.19 9.02 2.53
C ARG A 161 31.82 8.92 1.90
N ALA A 162 31.20 7.75 1.97
CA ALA A 162 29.82 7.53 1.56
C ALA A 162 28.98 7.26 2.80
N ASP A 163 27.78 7.83 2.88
CA ASP A 163 26.81 7.56 3.92
C ASP A 163 25.46 7.22 3.28
N PRO A 164 24.98 5.97 3.37
CA PRO A 164 25.61 4.82 4.05
C PRO A 164 26.81 4.21 3.30
N GLU A 165 27.79 3.68 4.04
CA GLU A 165 28.97 2.97 3.48
C GLU A 165 28.61 1.59 2.90
N ILE A 166 27.56 0.95 3.46
CA ILE A 166 27.07 -0.37 3.08
C ILE A 166 25.61 -0.25 2.70
N VAL A 167 25.24 -0.84 1.58
CA VAL A 167 23.85 -0.90 1.10
C VAL A 167 23.40 -2.34 0.96
N THR A 168 22.11 -2.55 1.19
CA THR A 168 21.47 -3.86 1.03
C THR A 168 20.95 -3.95 -0.40
N ILE A 169 21.41 -4.96 -1.13
CA ILE A 169 20.96 -5.26 -2.49
C ILE A 169 20.13 -6.54 -2.46
N THR A 170 18.99 -6.48 -3.12
CA THR A 170 18.06 -7.59 -3.36
C THR A 170 18.02 -7.89 -4.85
N SER A 171 18.03 -9.16 -5.23
CA SER A 171 18.06 -9.57 -6.63
C SER A 171 17.47 -10.96 -6.80
N ASP A 172 16.91 -11.22 -7.98
CA ASP A 172 16.49 -12.55 -8.43
C ASP A 172 17.68 -13.40 -8.93
N GLN A 173 18.75 -12.72 -9.35
CA GLN A 173 20.01 -13.33 -9.77
C GLN A 173 20.96 -13.57 -8.60
N ASP A 174 21.91 -14.48 -8.80
CA ASP A 174 22.97 -14.76 -7.84
C ASP A 174 23.84 -13.51 -7.56
N LEU A 175 23.92 -13.13 -6.29
CA LEU A 175 24.66 -11.95 -5.84
C LEU A 175 26.10 -12.27 -5.40
N THR A 176 26.56 -13.52 -5.53
CA THR A 176 27.87 -13.94 -4.99
C THR A 176 29.02 -13.16 -5.61
N GLN A 177 28.93 -12.83 -6.91
CA GLN A 177 29.95 -12.07 -7.63
C GLN A 177 29.92 -10.56 -7.40
N LEU A 178 28.83 -10.00 -6.85
CA LEU A 178 28.72 -8.56 -6.62
C LEU A 178 29.56 -8.17 -5.40
N GLN A 179 30.72 -7.53 -5.63
CA GLN A 179 31.65 -7.13 -4.56
C GLN A 179 31.42 -5.70 -4.07
N SER A 180 30.96 -4.80 -4.95
CA SER A 180 30.67 -3.41 -4.61
C SER A 180 29.67 -2.81 -5.60
N VAL A 181 28.98 -1.75 -5.20
CA VAL A 181 28.05 -1.02 -6.06
C VAL A 181 28.62 0.37 -6.37
N PRO A 182 28.90 0.69 -7.64
CA PRO A 182 29.39 2.01 -8.01
C PRO A 182 28.28 3.08 -7.88
N THR A 183 28.65 4.31 -7.53
CA THR A 183 27.75 5.47 -7.66
C THR A 183 27.72 5.97 -9.11
N LEU A 184 26.75 6.82 -9.44
CA LEU A 184 26.88 7.69 -10.62
C LEU A 184 28.10 8.62 -10.48
N LEU A 185 28.57 9.15 -11.62
CA LEU A 185 29.72 10.03 -11.67
C LEU A 185 29.47 11.30 -10.84
N VAL A 186 30.32 11.53 -9.86
CA VAL A 186 30.33 12.75 -9.04
C VAL A 186 31.29 13.75 -9.63
N ASP A 187 30.77 14.84 -10.18
CA ASP A 187 31.62 15.92 -10.69
C ASP A 187 32.23 16.74 -9.54
N ILE A 188 33.55 16.64 -9.42
CA ILE A 188 34.36 17.34 -8.41
C ILE A 188 35.29 18.38 -9.05
N SER A 189 35.12 18.69 -10.34
CA SER A 189 36.00 19.59 -11.10
C SER A 189 36.14 20.98 -10.48
N GLY A 190 35.12 21.47 -9.78
CA GLY A 190 35.13 22.75 -9.07
C GLY A 190 35.40 22.68 -7.56
N LEU A 191 35.71 21.51 -7.00
CA LEU A 191 35.72 21.30 -5.55
C LEU A 191 37.02 21.79 -4.89
N ARG A 192 36.89 22.77 -3.98
CA ARG A 192 37.97 23.29 -3.13
C ARG A 192 37.57 23.14 -1.66
N GLY A 193 38.16 22.18 -0.96
CA GLY A 193 37.80 21.84 0.43
C GLY A 193 36.83 20.67 0.49
N THR A 194 35.88 20.70 1.43
CA THR A 194 34.94 19.59 1.68
C THR A 194 33.54 19.93 1.20
N LYS A 195 32.88 18.99 0.50
CA LYS A 195 31.49 19.12 0.08
C LYS A 195 30.78 17.76 0.06
N ASP A 196 29.50 17.79 0.41
CA ASP A 196 28.61 16.64 0.31
C ASP A 196 27.84 16.65 -1.01
N TYR A 197 27.76 15.49 -1.64
CA TYR A 197 27.04 15.25 -2.89
C TYR A 197 25.97 14.19 -2.66
N SER A 198 24.72 14.47 -3.01
CA SER A 198 23.67 13.45 -3.05
C SER A 198 23.68 12.78 -4.42
N VAL A 199 23.99 11.48 -4.47
CA VAL A 199 24.29 10.76 -5.72
C VAL A 199 23.55 9.44 -5.72
N SER A 200 22.86 9.13 -6.83
CA SER A 200 22.19 7.84 -6.99
C SER A 200 23.20 6.71 -7.25
N LEU A 201 22.85 5.51 -6.80
CA LEU A 201 23.64 4.31 -7.07
C LEU A 201 23.46 3.85 -8.52
N ASN A 202 24.55 3.43 -9.16
CA ASN A 202 24.53 2.83 -10.48
C ASN A 202 24.34 1.31 -10.34
N VAL A 203 23.09 0.90 -10.21
CA VAL A 203 22.70 -0.49 -9.95
C VAL A 203 22.40 -1.19 -11.29
N PRO A 204 22.99 -2.37 -11.56
CA PRO A 204 22.68 -3.16 -12.76
C PRO A 204 21.20 -3.55 -12.85
N SER A 205 20.72 -3.78 -14.08
CA SER A 205 19.35 -4.27 -14.32
C SER A 205 19.10 -5.58 -13.59
N GLY A 206 17.94 -5.70 -12.91
CA GLY A 206 17.55 -6.88 -12.14
C GLY A 206 17.88 -6.80 -10.65
N MET A 207 18.64 -5.79 -10.21
CA MET A 207 18.97 -5.57 -8.79
C MET A 207 18.18 -4.38 -8.23
N ARG A 208 17.79 -4.49 -6.96
CA ARG A 208 17.06 -3.44 -6.23
C ARG A 208 17.74 -3.14 -4.90
N VAL A 209 17.94 -1.86 -4.61
CA VAL A 209 18.49 -1.39 -3.34
C VAL A 209 17.35 -1.32 -2.31
N GLU A 210 17.56 -1.93 -1.15
CA GLU A 210 16.73 -1.75 0.04
C GLU A 210 17.23 -0.51 0.80
N GLY A 211 16.46 0.57 0.79
CA GLY A 211 16.80 1.83 1.48
C GLY A 211 16.76 3.06 0.58
N PRO A 212 17.48 4.14 0.93
CA PRO A 212 17.53 5.35 0.11
C PRO A 212 18.24 5.07 -1.21
N ALA A 213 17.59 5.41 -2.32
CA ALA A 213 18.15 5.24 -3.67
C ALA A 213 19.34 6.20 -3.95
N ALA A 214 19.50 7.22 -3.10
CA ALA A 214 20.59 8.19 -3.13
C ALA A 214 21.46 8.05 -1.88
N VAL A 215 22.77 8.14 -2.07
CA VAL A 215 23.79 8.06 -1.03
C VAL A 215 24.48 9.42 -0.93
N GLN A 216 24.84 9.84 0.28
CA GLN A 216 25.56 11.08 0.51
C GLN A 216 27.07 10.82 0.44
N VAL A 217 27.73 11.43 -0.52
CA VAL A 217 29.17 11.29 -0.74
C VAL A 217 29.88 12.58 -0.31
N THR A 218 30.59 12.53 0.80
CA THR A 218 31.46 13.60 1.27
C THR A 218 32.83 13.47 0.60
N VAL A 219 33.24 14.48 -0.15
CA VAL A 219 34.55 14.53 -0.80
C VAL A 219 35.35 15.69 -0.23
N THR A 220 36.61 15.43 0.14
CA THR A 220 37.55 16.44 0.66
C THR A 220 38.73 16.56 -0.29
N THR A 221 39.02 17.77 -0.77
CA THR A 221 40.20 18.09 -1.59
C THR A 221 41.21 18.95 -0.84
N GLN A 222 42.50 18.76 -1.13
CA GLN A 222 43.61 19.53 -0.58
C GLN A 222 44.54 20.02 -1.70
N PRO A 223 45.19 21.18 -1.55
CA PRO A 223 46.14 21.67 -2.54
C PRO A 223 47.38 20.77 -2.65
N VAL A 224 47.78 20.47 -3.89
CA VAL A 224 49.00 19.73 -4.24
C VAL A 224 50.18 20.72 -4.14
N GLY A 225 50.59 21.06 -2.92
CA GLY A 225 51.65 22.05 -2.72
C GLY A 225 52.07 22.37 -1.30
N ALA A 226 51.41 21.82 -0.27
CA ALA A 226 51.90 21.95 1.10
C ALA A 226 52.66 20.67 1.49
N THR A 227 53.98 20.68 1.32
CA THR A 227 54.87 19.85 2.14
C THR A 227 54.54 20.12 3.60
N PRO A 228 54.38 19.11 4.48
CA PRO A 228 54.44 19.39 5.91
C PRO A 228 55.80 20.03 6.17
N PHE A 229 55.80 21.29 6.57
CA PHE A 229 57.01 21.96 7.04
C PHE A 229 57.40 21.24 8.33
N SER A 230 58.27 20.25 8.23
CA SER A 230 58.95 19.64 9.36
C SER A 230 59.85 20.72 9.97
N GLU A 231 59.36 21.33 11.04
CA GLU A 231 60.11 22.22 11.91
C GLU A 231 61.41 21.51 12.34
N PRO A 232 62.60 22.12 12.16
CA PRO A 232 63.83 21.50 12.63
C PRO A 232 63.81 21.41 14.16
N PRO A 233 64.27 20.29 14.76
CA PRO A 233 64.36 20.19 16.21
C PRO A 233 65.34 21.27 16.71
N SER A 234 64.83 22.13 17.60
CA SER A 234 65.66 23.05 18.35
C SER A 234 66.51 22.24 19.34
N GLU A 235 67.78 22.05 19.00
CA GLU A 235 68.81 21.68 19.98
C GLU A 235 68.98 22.83 20.97
N GLY A 236 68.85 22.55 22.28
CA GLY A 236 69.25 23.50 23.30
C GLY A 236 68.68 23.26 24.70
N GLY A 237 69.36 22.41 25.47
CA GLY A 237 69.55 22.65 26.91
C GLY A 237 68.52 22.09 27.90
N SER A 238 68.84 20.94 28.47
CA SER A 238 68.58 20.63 29.89
C SER A 238 69.92 20.69 30.64
N PRO A 239 70.00 20.75 31.99
CA PRO A 239 68.94 20.85 33.01
C PRO A 239 69.26 21.94 34.08
N THR A 240 68.36 22.18 35.05
CA THR A 240 68.62 22.14 36.52
C THR A 240 67.45 22.72 37.32
N GLY A 241 66.84 21.86 38.14
CA GLY A 241 66.59 22.07 39.58
C GLY A 241 65.71 23.23 40.07
N GLY A 242 64.60 22.88 40.71
CA GLY A 242 63.85 23.75 41.62
C GLY A 242 62.58 23.09 42.13
N ALA A 243 62.56 22.77 43.42
CA ALA A 243 61.55 21.97 44.13
C ALA A 243 60.21 22.70 44.37
N GLN A 244 59.14 21.92 44.63
CA GLN A 244 58.22 22.11 45.77
C GLN A 244 57.19 20.95 45.88
N GLU A 245 57.33 20.18 46.97
CA GLU A 245 56.27 19.80 47.96
C GLU A 245 54.95 20.61 47.84
N GLU A 246 53.73 20.13 48.07
CA GLU A 246 53.21 19.21 49.11
C GLU A 246 51.83 18.61 48.73
N VAL A 247 51.50 17.61 49.54
CA VAL A 247 50.34 16.74 49.76
C VAL A 247 48.93 17.35 49.87
N GLY A 248 47.95 16.49 49.57
CA GLY A 248 46.55 16.55 50.05
C GLY A 248 45.61 16.03 48.96
N GLY A 249 44.75 15.02 49.13
CA GLY A 249 44.34 14.20 50.26
C GLY A 249 43.13 13.38 49.77
N GLU A 250 43.00 12.17 50.31
CA GLU A 250 41.80 11.31 50.33
C GLU A 250 41.21 10.78 49.01
N GLU A 251 41.56 9.51 48.76
CA GLU A 251 40.78 8.53 48.02
C GLU A 251 39.84 7.81 49.03
N GLU A 252 38.53 8.00 48.90
CA GLU A 252 37.53 7.05 49.38
C GLU A 252 36.37 6.96 48.37
N ASN A 253 36.34 5.84 47.65
CA ASN A 253 35.11 5.21 47.13
C ASN A 253 34.31 4.68 48.37
N PRO A 254 32.99 4.37 48.34
CA PRO A 254 32.18 4.08 47.15
C PRO A 254 30.68 4.49 47.24
N ALA A 255 29.94 4.06 46.21
CA ALA A 255 28.48 3.86 46.17
C ALA A 255 27.62 5.05 45.75
N SER A 256 27.10 4.96 44.52
CA SER A 256 25.82 5.60 44.17
C SER A 256 24.70 4.55 44.22
N PRO A 257 23.65 4.78 45.01
CA PRO A 257 22.49 3.91 45.08
C PRO A 257 21.47 4.23 43.97
N VAL A 258 20.68 3.19 43.67
CA VAL A 258 19.38 3.26 43.01
C VAL A 258 18.42 4.05 43.90
N ASN A 259 17.75 5.08 43.39
CA ASN A 259 16.33 5.24 43.71
C ASN A 259 15.55 6.10 42.70
N GLN A 260 14.29 5.69 42.60
CA GLN A 260 13.13 6.26 41.94
C GLN A 260 12.89 7.72 42.28
N THR A 261 12.19 8.42 41.39
CA THR A 261 11.28 9.49 41.80
C THR A 261 9.93 9.25 41.15
N ASP A 262 9.00 9.04 42.05
CA ASP A 262 7.56 8.91 41.95
C ASP A 262 6.89 10.26 41.60
N GLU A 263 5.73 10.12 40.95
CA GLU A 263 4.51 10.93 41.12
C GLU A 263 4.45 12.40 40.63
N PRO A 264 3.23 13.01 40.57
CA PRO A 264 1.86 12.50 40.29
C PRO A 264 1.18 13.39 39.21
N GLY A 265 -0.04 13.23 38.71
CA GLY A 265 -1.23 12.44 39.03
C GLY A 265 -2.46 13.08 38.37
N SER A 266 -3.62 12.46 38.59
CA SER A 266 -5.01 12.91 38.31
C SER A 266 -5.46 12.97 36.83
N GLY A 267 -6.62 12.43 36.42
CA GLY A 267 -7.78 12.02 37.20
C GLY A 267 -8.62 10.92 36.54
N GLU A 268 -9.16 10.08 37.42
CA GLU A 268 -10.32 9.22 37.26
C GLU A 268 -11.59 10.03 37.00
N ILE A 269 -12.48 9.52 36.14
CA ILE A 269 -13.90 9.37 36.48
C ILE A 269 -14.38 8.00 36.02
N SER A 270 -14.85 7.23 37.00
CA SER A 270 -15.63 6.01 36.84
C SER A 270 -17.06 6.36 36.43
N GLU A 271 -17.76 5.45 35.72
CA GLU A 271 -19.08 5.00 36.18
C GLU A 271 -19.54 3.70 35.46
N GLN A 272 -20.11 2.82 36.28
CA GLN A 272 -20.59 1.47 35.99
C GLN A 272 -22.05 1.49 35.50
N GLY A 273 -22.45 0.42 34.80
CA GLY A 273 -23.86 0.09 34.63
C GLY A 273 -24.08 -1.22 33.85
N GLY A 274 -24.22 -2.34 34.58
CA GLY A 274 -24.86 -3.56 34.06
C GLY A 274 -26.38 -3.58 34.38
N PRO A 275 -27.06 -4.74 34.32
CA PRO A 275 -27.55 -5.40 33.10
C PRO A 275 -29.08 -5.74 33.17
N GLN A 276 -29.55 -6.62 32.26
CA GLN A 276 -30.85 -7.37 32.21
C GLN A 276 -31.97 -6.77 31.35
N SER A 277 -32.90 -7.54 30.73
CA SER A 277 -33.04 -8.93 30.26
C SER A 277 -34.46 -9.06 29.64
N ALA A 278 -34.68 -10.15 28.87
CA ALA A 278 -35.96 -10.81 28.54
C ALA A 278 -36.91 -10.14 27.50
N ALA A 279 -37.66 -10.84 26.65
CA ALA A 279 -37.83 -12.26 26.30
C ALA A 279 -38.78 -12.39 25.09
N GLY A 280 -38.70 -13.54 24.39
CA GLY A 280 -39.79 -14.21 23.63
C GLY A 280 -40.08 -13.65 22.22
N GLY A 281 -40.36 -14.43 21.18
CA GLY A 281 -40.51 -15.88 21.02
C GLY A 281 -41.12 -16.18 19.63
N ALA A 282 -40.83 -17.38 19.12
CA ALA A 282 -41.64 -18.22 18.22
C ALA A 282 -41.96 -17.81 16.76
N GLU A 283 -41.49 -18.70 15.86
CA GLU A 283 -42.26 -19.41 14.81
C GLU A 283 -42.32 -18.92 13.33
N ARG A 284 -41.73 -19.77 12.48
CA ARG A 284 -42.21 -20.37 11.22
C ARG A 284 -42.32 -19.56 9.91
N ASP A 285 -41.58 -20.09 8.93
CA ASP A 285 -42.04 -20.51 7.59
C ASP A 285 -42.60 -19.43 6.65
N ARG A 286 -41.83 -19.09 5.60
CA ARG A 286 -42.20 -19.28 4.19
C ARG A 286 -41.15 -18.70 3.24
N SER A 287 -40.87 -19.50 2.22
CA SER A 287 -40.22 -19.16 0.96
C SER A 287 -40.82 -17.89 0.34
N ASP A 288 -39.98 -16.98 -0.18
CA ASP A 288 -40.37 -16.19 -1.36
C ASP A 288 -39.15 -15.60 -2.10
N ASP A 289 -39.24 -15.68 -3.42
CA ASP A 289 -38.28 -15.33 -4.47
C ASP A 289 -38.12 -13.79 -4.56
N GLY A 290 -36.94 -13.26 -4.20
CA GLY A 290 -36.68 -11.82 -4.19
C GLY A 290 -36.00 -11.30 -5.46
N HIS A 291 -36.79 -10.89 -6.45
CA HIS A 291 -36.34 -10.12 -7.62
C HIS A 291 -35.90 -8.69 -7.22
N ALA A 292 -34.67 -8.29 -7.55
CA ALA A 292 -34.19 -6.92 -7.32
C ALA A 292 -34.55 -6.01 -8.51
N THR A 293 -35.44 -5.04 -8.29
CA THR A 293 -35.80 -4.00 -9.27
C THR A 293 -35.20 -2.65 -8.87
N ARG A 294 -34.53 -1.99 -9.82
CA ARG A 294 -33.97 -0.65 -9.67
C ARG A 294 -34.90 0.36 -10.35
N VAL A 295 -35.52 1.24 -9.58
CA VAL A 295 -36.39 2.31 -10.09
C VAL A 295 -35.53 3.54 -10.43
N THR A 296 -35.59 4.03 -11.66
CA THR A 296 -34.99 5.30 -12.07
C THR A 296 -36.09 6.25 -12.54
N THR A 297 -36.13 7.47 -12.00
CA THR A 297 -37.14 8.50 -12.28
C THR A 297 -36.69 9.41 -13.43
N PRO A 298 -37.53 9.75 -14.43
CA PRO A 298 -37.21 10.76 -15.44
C PRO A 298 -37.61 12.19 -15.01
N PRO A 299 -37.05 13.25 -15.63
CA PRO A 299 -37.15 14.62 -15.16
C PRO A 299 -38.46 15.33 -15.57
N ARG A 300 -38.87 16.33 -14.77
CA ARG A 300 -40.03 17.19 -15.00
C ARG A 300 -39.77 18.17 -16.15
N GLY A 301 -40.66 18.16 -17.16
CA GLY A 301 -40.78 19.21 -18.16
C GLY A 301 -41.61 20.38 -17.63
N ASP A 302 -41.06 21.58 -17.68
CA ASP A 302 -41.73 22.84 -17.38
C ASP A 302 -42.42 23.34 -18.65
N GLY A 303 -43.73 23.58 -18.57
CA GLY A 303 -44.56 24.05 -19.67
C GLY A 303 -45.57 25.07 -19.16
N GLY A 304 -45.11 26.32 -18.99
CA GLY A 304 -45.97 27.48 -18.75
C GLY A 304 -46.48 28.05 -20.08
N GLY A 305 -47.80 28.13 -20.22
CA GLY A 305 -48.48 28.71 -21.37
C GLY A 305 -48.95 30.15 -21.16
N THR A 306 -49.30 30.74 -22.31
CA THR A 306 -50.13 31.92 -22.61
C THR A 306 -49.66 33.29 -22.11
#